data_AF-A0A851LVB3-F1
#
_entry.id   AF-A0A851LVB3-F1
#
_cell.length_a   1.000
_cell.length_b   1.000
_cell.length_c   1.000
_cell.angle_alpha   90.00
_cell.angle_beta   90.00
_cell.angle_gamma   90.00
#
_symmetry.space_group_name_H-M   'P 1'
#
loop_
_entity.id
_entity.type
_entity.pdbx_description
1 polymer ?
#
loop_
_entity_poly.entity_id
_entity_poly.type
_entity_poly.pdbx_seq_one_letter_code
_entity_poly.pdbx_strand_id
1 'polypeptide(L)'
;CETCSQEEAKYRCPRCMKYSCSLLCVKKHKLALSCNGVRDKTAFISVNEFTDLNLLSDYRFLEDVGRTADAAARHPTVHNPTTKKLLYSLRNKARRCDIDLRTLPVGFTKRRENSTTFNFMEKKFYWHLKLVFPHCHAEYTLKGVPDDKTLADILKPYIDPVESDPVVCQR
;
A
#
# COMPACT_ATOMS: atom_id res chain seq x y z
N CYS A 1 12.45 33.35 2.49
CA CYS A 1 12.10 32.03 1.93
C CYS A 1 13.38 31.22 1.76
N GLU A 2 13.49 30.00 2.32
CA GLU A 2 14.70 29.18 2.24
C GLU A 2 14.84 28.38 0.93
N THR A 3 13.84 28.47 0.04
CA THR A 3 13.84 27.75 -1.24
C THR A 3 14.24 28.64 -2.41
N CYS A 4 13.84 29.92 -2.42
CA CYS A 4 14.16 30.87 -3.48
C CYS A 4 14.99 32.08 -3.02
N SER A 5 15.05 32.36 -1.71
CA SER A 5 15.75 33.53 -1.15
C SER A 5 15.36 34.90 -1.72
N GLN A 6 14.28 34.99 -2.51
CA GLN A 6 13.81 36.23 -3.15
C GLN A 6 12.78 36.98 -2.31
N GLU A 7 11.85 36.24 -1.68
CA GLU A 7 10.75 36.80 -0.90
C GLU A 7 10.80 36.32 0.56
N GLU A 8 10.15 37.08 1.44
CA GLU A 8 9.91 36.70 2.82
C GLU A 8 9.10 35.39 2.91
N ALA A 9 9.41 34.55 3.90
CA ALA A 9 8.70 33.29 4.07
C ALA A 9 7.29 33.51 4.65
N LYS A 10 6.30 32.82 4.08
CA LYS A 10 4.89 32.88 4.50
C LYS A 10 4.41 31.56 5.11
N TYR A 11 5.04 30.45 4.76
CA TYR A 11 4.64 29.10 5.14
C TYR A 11 5.82 28.32 5.72
N ARG A 12 5.51 27.36 6.61
CA ARG A 12 6.47 26.44 7.21
C ARG A 12 6.04 25.00 7.01
N CYS A 13 6.95 24.15 6.53
CA CYS A 13 6.68 22.73 6.29
C CYS A 13 6.59 21.96 7.63
N PRO A 14 5.51 21.22 7.92
CA PRO A 14 5.36 20.55 9.22
C PRO A 14 6.22 19.29 9.39
N ARG A 15 6.84 18.78 8.31
CA ARG A 15 7.78 17.63 8.35
C ARG A 15 9.21 18.07 8.65
N CYS A 16 9.73 18.99 7.84
CA CYS A 16 11.14 19.37 7.83
C CYS A 16 11.39 20.81 8.32
N MET A 17 10.34 21.51 8.74
CA MET A 17 10.38 22.88 9.27
C MET A 17 10.90 23.96 8.31
N LYS A 18 11.17 23.62 7.05
CA LYS A 18 11.63 24.52 5.98
C LYS A 18 10.61 25.64 5.70
N TYR A 19 11.13 26.86 5.58
CA TYR A 19 10.34 28.06 5.35
C TYR A 19 10.21 28.39 3.86
N SER A 20 9.00 28.72 3.39
CA SER A 20 8.70 28.96 1.96
C SER A 20 7.77 30.17 1.77
N CYS A 21 7.91 30.92 0.66
CA CYS A 21 7.07 32.09 0.36
C CYS A 21 5.80 31.74 -0.44
N SER A 22 5.82 30.66 -1.22
CA SER A 22 4.74 30.32 -2.16
C SER A 22 4.60 28.82 -2.38
N LEU A 23 3.49 28.40 -3.00
CA LEU A 23 3.24 26.99 -3.34
C LEU A 23 4.34 26.38 -4.23
N LEU A 24 4.91 27.17 -5.16
CA LEU A 24 6.03 26.73 -5.99
C LEU A 24 7.25 26.38 -5.13
N CYS A 25 7.56 27.22 -4.13
CA CYS A 25 8.64 26.96 -3.18
C CYS A 25 8.34 25.78 -2.23
N VAL A 26 7.06 25.54 -1.91
CA VAL A 26 6.64 24.33 -1.19
C VAL A 26 6.92 23.09 -2.04
N LYS A 27 6.45 23.04 -3.29
CA LYS A 27 6.65 21.89 -4.18
C LYS A 27 8.13 21.64 -4.47
N LYS A 28 8.90 22.69 -4.74
CA LYS A 28 10.32 22.60 -5.05
C LYS A 28 11.13 21.97 -3.92
N HIS A 29 10.92 22.37 -2.66
CA HIS A 29 11.65 21.73 -1.56
C HIS A 29 11.19 20.30 -1.30
N LYS A 30 9.89 19.99 -1.47
CA LYS A 30 9.38 18.62 -1.33
C LYS A 30 10.06 17.67 -2.30
N LEU A 31 10.26 18.11 -3.54
CA LEU A 31 10.97 17.34 -4.56
C LEU A 31 12.47 17.25 -4.26
N ALA A 32 13.12 18.37 -3.93
CA ALA A 32 14.57 18.41 -3.71
C ALA A 32 15.03 17.62 -2.47
N LEU A 33 14.19 17.55 -1.42
CA LEU A 33 14.51 16.87 -0.15
C LEU A 33 13.74 15.54 0.02
N SER A 34 13.05 15.06 -1.03
CA SER A 34 12.14 13.92 -0.96
C SER A 34 11.20 13.98 0.27
N CYS A 35 10.68 15.17 0.57
CA CYS A 35 9.88 15.45 1.76
C CYS A 35 8.39 15.30 1.45
N ASN A 36 7.70 14.42 2.17
CA ASN A 36 6.24 14.22 2.04
C ASN A 36 5.42 15.42 2.57
N GLY A 37 6.02 16.24 3.43
CA GLY A 37 5.37 17.40 4.05
C GLY A 37 4.31 17.05 5.10
N VAL A 38 4.33 15.83 5.64
CA VAL A 38 3.46 15.38 6.73
C VAL A 38 4.27 15.29 8.02
N ARG A 39 3.82 15.92 9.10
CA ARG A 39 4.51 15.87 10.40
C ARG A 39 4.74 14.42 10.84
N ASP A 40 5.94 14.13 11.33
CA ASP A 40 6.19 12.90 12.06
C ASP A 40 5.54 12.99 13.45
N LYS A 41 4.45 12.26 13.67
CA LYS A 41 3.85 12.20 15.01
C LYS A 41 4.65 11.30 15.96
N THR A 42 5.53 10.45 15.43
CA THR A 42 6.26 9.41 16.17
C THR A 42 7.77 9.66 16.20
N ALA A 43 8.20 10.89 15.89
CA ALA A 43 9.61 11.24 15.97
C ALA A 43 10.12 11.06 17.41
N PHE A 44 11.29 10.44 17.55
CA PHE A 44 11.94 10.25 18.84
C PHE A 44 12.31 11.61 19.44
N ILE A 45 12.05 11.76 20.74
CA ILE A 45 12.45 12.92 21.54
C ILE A 45 13.12 12.37 22.79
N SER A 46 14.31 12.89 23.09
CA SER A 46 15.03 12.49 24.30
C SER A 46 14.25 12.91 25.55
N VAL A 47 14.40 12.16 26.65
CA VAL A 47 13.68 12.47 27.90
C VAL A 47 13.99 13.89 28.40
N ASN A 48 15.22 14.37 28.18
CA ASN A 48 15.64 15.71 28.59
C ASN A 48 14.96 16.85 27.79
N GLU A 49 14.52 16.57 26.57
CA GLU A 49 13.83 17.53 25.69
C GLU A 49 12.32 17.27 25.64
N PHE A 50 11.82 16.31 26.41
CA PHE A 50 10.42 15.96 26.45
C PHE A 50 9.63 17.01 27.24
N THR A 51 8.68 17.67 26.56
CA THR A 51 7.85 18.74 27.12
C THR A 51 6.38 18.32 27.18
N ASP A 52 5.57 19.06 27.93
CA ASP A 52 4.12 18.84 28.01
C ASP A 52 3.43 18.89 26.64
N LEU A 53 3.96 19.66 25.68
CA LEU A 53 3.46 19.69 24.31
C LEU A 53 3.69 18.36 23.58
N ASN A 54 4.78 17.66 23.86
CA ASN A 54 5.04 16.34 23.31
C ASN A 54 4.08 15.32 23.93
N LEU A 55 3.87 15.37 25.23
CA LEU A 55 2.88 14.53 25.92
C LEU A 55 1.46 14.69 25.34
N LEU A 56 1.02 15.94 25.13
CA LEU A 56 -0.28 16.21 24.51
C LEU A 56 -0.36 15.71 23.07
N SER A 57 0.74 15.82 22.31
CA SER A 57 0.83 15.28 20.95
C SER A 57 0.65 13.76 20.95
N ASP A 58 1.32 13.06 21.87
CA ASP A 58 1.27 11.60 21.99
C ASP A 58 -0.11 11.13 22.46
N TYR A 59 -0.70 11.80 23.44
CA TYR A 59 -2.06 11.54 23.89
C TYR A 59 -3.06 11.65 22.73
N ARG A 60 -3.02 12.75 21.97
CA ARG A 60 -3.89 12.94 20.80
C ARG A 60 -3.64 11.91 19.71
N PHE A 61 -2.39 11.51 19.52
CA PHE A 61 -2.04 10.44 18.58
C PHE A 61 -2.70 9.12 18.99
N LEU A 62 -2.62 8.73 20.27
CA LEU A 62 -3.26 7.52 20.79
C LEU A 62 -4.78 7.58 20.65
N GLU A 63 -5.40 8.73 20.93
CA GLU A 63 -6.83 8.91 20.70
C GLU A 63 -7.20 8.79 19.20
N ASP A 64 -6.44 9.42 18.30
CA ASP A 64 -6.66 9.33 16.85
C ASP A 64 -6.56 7.88 16.37
N VAL A 65 -5.57 7.14 16.85
CA VAL A 65 -5.39 5.72 16.55
C VAL A 65 -6.57 4.91 17.08
N GLY A 66 -7.00 5.16 18.31
CA GLY A 66 -8.17 4.52 18.92
C GLY A 66 -9.46 4.78 18.10
N ARG A 67 -9.71 6.04 17.75
CA ARG A 67 -10.85 6.45 16.90
C ARG A 67 -10.80 5.75 15.54
N THR A 68 -9.63 5.66 14.91
CA THR A 68 -9.46 5.02 13.60
C THR A 68 -9.71 3.52 13.66
N ALA A 69 -9.16 2.84 14.68
CA ALA A 69 -9.33 1.41 14.87
C ALA A 69 -10.80 1.05 15.14
N ASP A 70 -11.46 1.83 16.00
CA ASP A 70 -12.86 1.64 16.33
C ASP A 70 -13.78 1.94 15.12
N ALA A 71 -13.53 3.00 14.36
CA ALA A 71 -14.25 3.28 13.11
C ALA A 71 -14.10 2.12 12.09
N ALA A 72 -12.89 1.56 11.98
CA ALA A 72 -12.64 0.40 11.13
C ALA A 72 -13.39 -0.85 11.62
N ALA A 73 -13.42 -1.11 12.93
CA ALA A 73 -14.14 -2.25 13.52
C ALA A 73 -15.67 -2.14 13.34
N ARG A 74 -16.21 -0.92 13.37
CA ARG A 74 -17.64 -0.64 13.15
C ARG A 74 -18.03 -0.57 11.67
N HIS A 75 -17.06 -0.59 10.75
CA HIS A 75 -17.34 -0.40 9.32
C HIS A 75 -18.20 -1.55 8.76
N PRO A 76 -19.31 -1.26 8.03
CA PRO A 76 -20.24 -2.29 7.57
C PRO A 76 -19.60 -3.39 6.71
N THR A 77 -18.53 -3.07 5.98
CA THR A 77 -17.82 -4.05 5.14
C THR A 77 -17.11 -5.15 5.94
N VAL A 78 -16.78 -4.92 7.22
CA VAL A 78 -16.22 -5.95 8.11
C VAL A 78 -17.29 -6.98 8.47
N HIS A 79 -18.53 -6.52 8.60
CA HIS A 79 -19.65 -7.33 9.09
C HIS A 79 -20.55 -7.88 7.98
N ASN A 80 -20.28 -7.57 6.72
CA ASN A 80 -21.12 -7.98 5.60
C ASN A 80 -21.20 -9.54 5.46
N PRO A 81 -22.37 -10.15 5.71
CA PRO A 81 -22.54 -11.61 5.68
C PRO A 81 -22.31 -12.22 4.29
N THR A 82 -22.64 -11.51 3.21
CA THR A 82 -22.52 -12.04 1.84
C THR A 82 -21.05 -12.23 1.46
N THR A 83 -20.21 -11.25 1.81
CA THR A 83 -18.76 -11.32 1.57
C THR A 83 -18.11 -12.43 2.40
N LYS A 84 -18.54 -12.61 3.66
CA LYS A 84 -18.08 -13.72 4.53
C LYS A 84 -18.43 -15.08 3.91
N LYS A 85 -19.66 -15.24 3.41
CA LYS A 85 -20.12 -16.47 2.74
C LYS A 85 -19.32 -16.76 1.47
N LEU A 86 -19.06 -15.75 0.64
CA LEU A 86 -18.25 -15.89 -0.58
C LEU A 86 -16.82 -16.33 -0.25
N LEU A 87 -16.15 -15.68 0.69
CA LEU A 87 -14.79 -16.03 1.10
C LEU A 87 -14.71 -17.42 1.74
N TYR A 88 -15.71 -17.77 2.55
CA TYR A 88 -15.80 -19.12 3.12
C TYR A 88 -15.92 -20.18 2.02
N SER A 89 -16.79 -19.95 1.02
CA SER A 89 -16.93 -20.84 -0.14
C SER A 89 -15.64 -20.94 -0.94
N LEU A 90 -14.97 -19.82 -1.22
CA LEU A 90 -13.71 -19.77 -1.94
C LEU A 90 -12.61 -20.56 -1.21
N ARG A 91 -12.47 -20.35 0.11
CA ARG A 91 -11.50 -21.06 0.95
C ARG A 91 -11.80 -22.56 1.03
N ASN A 92 -13.06 -22.94 1.14
CA ASN A 92 -13.43 -24.36 1.17
C ASN A 92 -13.11 -25.06 -0.15
N LYS A 93 -13.26 -24.38 -1.28
CA LYS A 93 -12.82 -24.92 -2.58
C LYS A 93 -11.31 -25.03 -2.68
N ALA A 94 -10.59 -24.01 -2.21
CA ALA A 94 -9.13 -24.04 -2.18
C ALA A 94 -8.63 -25.26 -1.39
N ARG A 95 -9.21 -25.52 -0.21
CA ARG A 95 -8.90 -26.72 0.59
C ARG A 95 -9.18 -28.04 -0.14
N ARG A 96 -10.21 -28.12 -0.99
CA ARG A 96 -10.48 -29.32 -1.79
C ARG A 96 -9.44 -29.55 -2.88
N CYS A 97 -8.73 -28.50 -3.29
CA CYS A 97 -7.62 -28.55 -4.23
C CYS A 97 -6.26 -28.57 -3.51
N ASP A 98 -6.22 -28.82 -2.19
CA ASP A 98 -5.00 -28.79 -1.37
C ASP A 98 -4.27 -27.44 -1.32
N ILE A 99 -5.03 -26.34 -1.43
CA ILE A 99 -4.50 -24.97 -1.41
C ILE A 99 -4.85 -24.29 -0.07
N ASP A 100 -3.83 -23.85 0.66
CA ASP A 100 -3.99 -23.01 1.87
C ASP A 100 -4.26 -21.54 1.50
N LEU A 101 -5.52 -21.23 1.19
CA LEU A 101 -5.94 -19.86 0.89
C LEU A 101 -6.18 -19.02 2.15
N ARG A 102 -5.29 -18.05 2.40
CA ARG A 102 -5.40 -17.06 3.49
C ARG A 102 -5.89 -15.71 2.97
N THR A 103 -6.93 -15.17 3.59
CA THR A 103 -7.53 -13.89 3.21
C THR A 103 -7.13 -12.79 4.19
N LEU A 104 -6.63 -11.66 3.69
CA LEU A 104 -6.35 -10.48 4.51
C LEU A 104 -7.64 -9.79 5.00
N PRO A 105 -7.60 -9.02 6.10
CA PRO A 105 -8.72 -8.20 6.56
C PRO A 105 -9.17 -7.16 5.52
N VAL A 106 -10.42 -6.69 5.62
CA VAL A 106 -11.06 -5.85 4.59
C VAL A 106 -10.38 -4.49 4.37
N GLY A 107 -9.70 -3.96 5.38
CA GLY A 107 -9.00 -2.68 5.29
C GLY A 107 -7.68 -2.72 4.50
N PHE A 108 -7.18 -3.92 4.15
CA PHE A 108 -5.90 -4.03 3.45
C PHE A 108 -6.05 -3.77 1.95
N THR A 109 -5.17 -2.91 1.40
CA THR A 109 -5.09 -2.61 -0.05
C THR A 109 -4.91 -3.87 -0.88
N LYS A 110 -4.03 -4.78 -0.44
CA LYS A 110 -3.82 -6.09 -1.05
C LYS A 110 -5.11 -6.89 -1.21
N ARG A 111 -6.03 -6.86 -0.23
CA ARG A 111 -7.33 -7.56 -0.35
C ARG A 111 -8.24 -6.86 -1.35
N ARG A 112 -8.26 -5.52 -1.34
CA ARG A 112 -9.08 -4.70 -2.23
C ARG A 112 -8.67 -4.85 -3.71
N GLU A 113 -7.38 -5.01 -3.96
CA GLU A 113 -6.82 -5.17 -5.31
C GLU A 113 -6.94 -6.62 -5.83
N ASN A 114 -7.04 -7.59 -4.91
CA ASN A 114 -7.10 -9.01 -5.25
C ASN A 114 -8.36 -9.33 -6.09
N SER A 115 -8.13 -9.80 -7.31
CA SER A 115 -9.16 -10.20 -8.27
C SER A 115 -9.28 -11.73 -8.41
N THR A 116 -8.80 -12.50 -7.43
CA THR A 116 -8.84 -13.97 -7.47
C THR A 116 -10.28 -14.45 -7.39
N THR A 117 -10.67 -15.31 -8.33
CA THR A 117 -12.02 -15.87 -8.39
C THR A 117 -11.96 -17.38 -8.69
N PHE A 118 -13.09 -18.05 -8.54
CA PHE A 118 -13.24 -19.46 -8.89
C PHE A 118 -14.39 -19.62 -9.86
N ASN A 119 -14.12 -20.19 -11.04
CA ASN A 119 -15.12 -20.52 -12.02
C ASN A 119 -15.75 -21.88 -11.67
N PHE A 120 -17.06 -21.88 -11.42
CA PHE A 120 -17.79 -23.10 -11.03
C PHE A 120 -18.00 -24.09 -12.17
N MET A 121 -18.12 -23.59 -13.41
CA MET A 121 -18.36 -24.45 -14.57
C MET A 121 -17.10 -25.24 -14.90
N GLU A 122 -15.96 -24.56 -14.91
CA GLU A 122 -14.67 -25.17 -15.24
C GLU A 122 -13.99 -25.82 -14.03
N LYS A 123 -14.48 -25.55 -12.81
CA LYS A 123 -13.86 -25.94 -11.53
C LYS A 123 -12.41 -25.48 -11.40
N LYS A 124 -12.09 -24.30 -11.94
CA LYS A 124 -10.73 -23.72 -11.95
C LYS A 124 -10.66 -22.41 -11.18
N PHE A 125 -9.50 -22.16 -10.61
CA PHE A 125 -9.16 -20.84 -10.06
C PHE A 125 -8.65 -19.92 -11.16
N TYR A 126 -8.97 -18.64 -11.01
CA TYR A 126 -8.40 -17.54 -11.77
C TYR A 126 -7.71 -16.63 -10.77
N TRP A 127 -6.39 -16.69 -10.76
CA TRP A 127 -5.54 -16.07 -9.76
C TRP A 127 -5.22 -14.61 -10.08
N HIS A 128 -5.06 -13.85 -9.01
CA HIS A 128 -4.40 -12.56 -9.03
C HIS A 128 -2.96 -12.76 -8.56
N LEU A 129 -1.99 -12.56 -9.44
CA LEU A 129 -0.57 -12.79 -9.15
C LEU A 129 0.17 -11.46 -9.08
N LYS A 130 1.02 -11.33 -8.07
CA LYS A 130 2.02 -10.26 -8.01
C LYS A 130 3.38 -10.89 -8.25
N LEU A 131 4.02 -10.56 -9.37
CA LEU A 131 5.38 -10.94 -9.69
C LEU A 131 6.32 -9.87 -9.14
N VAL A 132 7.31 -10.28 -8.36
CA VAL A 132 8.31 -9.39 -7.77
C VAL A 132 9.66 -9.92 -8.20
N PHE A 133 10.44 -9.07 -8.85
CA PHE A 133 11.80 -9.37 -9.29
C PHE A 133 12.78 -8.54 -8.45
N PRO A 134 13.33 -9.09 -7.35
CA PRO A 134 14.11 -8.31 -6.38
C PRO A 134 15.37 -7.69 -6.98
N HIS A 135 15.98 -8.36 -7.97
CA HIS A 135 17.25 -7.95 -8.56
C HIS A 135 17.14 -6.75 -9.51
N CYS A 136 16.00 -6.56 -10.16
CA CYS A 136 15.74 -5.42 -11.05
C CYS A 136 14.75 -4.41 -10.47
N HIS A 137 14.34 -4.59 -9.21
CA HIS A 137 13.33 -3.75 -8.56
C HIS A 137 11.99 -3.64 -9.31
N ALA A 138 11.69 -4.61 -10.18
CA ALA A 138 10.47 -4.61 -10.98
C ALA A 138 9.34 -5.38 -10.29
N GLU A 139 8.14 -4.82 -10.36
CA GLU A 139 6.92 -5.44 -9.85
C GLU A 139 5.81 -5.42 -10.90
N TYR A 140 5.16 -6.57 -11.12
CA TYR A 140 4.04 -6.69 -12.06
C TYR A 140 2.85 -7.36 -11.39
N THR A 141 1.66 -6.94 -11.82
CA THR A 141 0.40 -7.49 -11.32
C THR A 141 -0.38 -8.09 -12.47
N LEU A 142 -0.61 -9.41 -12.40
CA LEU A 142 -1.40 -10.17 -13.35
C LEU A 142 -2.77 -10.51 -12.74
N LYS A 143 -3.81 -10.41 -13.55
CA LYS A 143 -5.19 -10.69 -13.14
C LYS A 143 -5.77 -11.80 -14.00
N GLY A 144 -6.53 -12.70 -13.36
CA GLY A 144 -7.27 -13.74 -14.07
C GLY A 144 -6.38 -14.82 -14.67
N VAL A 145 -5.27 -15.16 -14.01
CA VAL A 145 -4.37 -16.22 -14.47
C VAL A 145 -4.98 -17.58 -14.13
N PRO A 146 -5.28 -18.43 -15.13
CA PRO A 146 -5.97 -19.68 -14.85
C PRO A 146 -5.01 -20.69 -14.18
N ASP A 147 -5.58 -21.54 -13.34
CA ASP A 147 -4.86 -22.50 -12.49
C ASP A 147 -4.02 -23.54 -13.26
N ASP A 148 -4.39 -23.82 -14.51
CA ASP A 148 -3.72 -24.77 -15.40
C ASP A 148 -2.53 -24.17 -16.16
N LYS A 149 -2.34 -22.85 -16.11
CA LYS A 149 -1.22 -22.20 -16.76
C LYS A 149 0.07 -22.45 -15.96
N THR A 150 1.09 -22.97 -16.63
CA THR A 150 2.36 -23.24 -15.97
C THR A 150 3.06 -21.94 -15.57
N LEU A 151 3.85 -21.99 -14.49
CA LEU A 151 4.66 -20.84 -14.07
C LEU A 151 5.64 -20.41 -15.18
N ALA A 152 6.19 -21.36 -15.94
CA ALA A 152 7.06 -21.06 -17.06
C ALA A 152 6.35 -20.19 -18.11
N ASP A 153 5.11 -20.55 -18.50
CA ASP A 153 4.32 -19.78 -19.47
C ASP A 153 3.87 -18.41 -18.94
N ILE A 154 3.77 -18.25 -17.62
CA ILE A 154 3.49 -16.96 -16.99
C ILE A 154 4.73 -16.06 -17.02
N LEU A 155 5.91 -16.64 -16.81
CA LEU A 155 7.17 -15.91 -16.71
C LEU A 155 7.85 -15.63 -18.05
N LYS A 156 7.56 -16.40 -19.11
CA LYS A 156 8.13 -16.22 -20.47
C LYS A 156 8.16 -14.75 -20.92
N PRO A 157 7.06 -13.96 -20.86
CA PRO A 157 7.07 -12.57 -21.32
C PRO A 157 7.98 -11.62 -20.52
N TYR A 158 8.43 -12.03 -19.33
CA TYR A 158 9.20 -11.20 -18.40
C TYR A 158 10.68 -11.60 -18.29
N ILE A 159 11.00 -12.85 -18.63
CA ILE A 159 12.34 -13.43 -18.46
C ILE A 159 12.97 -13.80 -19.80
N ASP A 160 12.17 -14.11 -20.83
CA ASP A 160 12.69 -14.66 -22.07
C ASP A 160 13.54 -13.63 -22.83
N PRO A 161 14.83 -13.89 -23.12
CA PRO A 161 15.72 -12.92 -23.76
C PRO A 161 15.32 -12.53 -25.19
N VAL A 162 14.37 -13.23 -25.83
CA VAL A 162 13.95 -12.99 -27.22
C VAL A 162 12.52 -12.46 -27.31
N GLU A 163 11.62 -12.90 -26.44
CA GLU A 163 10.19 -12.52 -26.44
C GLU A 163 9.80 -11.49 -25.36
N SER A 164 10.73 -11.11 -24.47
CA SER A 164 10.44 -10.09 -23.46
C SER A 164 10.37 -8.69 -24.07
N ASP A 165 9.29 -7.99 -23.76
CA ASP A 165 9.07 -6.61 -24.21
C ASP A 165 10.08 -5.69 -23.48
N PRO A 166 10.98 -5.00 -24.19
CA PRO A 166 12.00 -4.15 -23.56
C PRO A 166 11.41 -3.03 -22.71
N VAL A 167 10.14 -2.65 -22.92
CA VAL A 167 9.41 -1.66 -22.11
C VAL A 167 9.05 -2.22 -20.72
N VAL A 168 8.84 -3.53 -20.62
CA VAL A 168 8.53 -4.22 -19.37
C VAL A 168 9.81 -4.37 -18.55
N CYS A 169 10.93 -4.78 -19.16
CA CYS A 169 12.22 -5.01 -18.46
C CYS A 169 12.96 -3.75 -17.97
N GLN A 170 12.59 -2.54 -18.43
CA GLN A 170 13.29 -1.28 -18.10
C GLN A 170 12.65 -0.47 -16.95
N ARG A 171 11.58 -0.98 -16.31
CA ARG A 171 10.85 -0.27 -15.24
C ARG A 171 11.13 -0.80 -13.84
#